data_AF-A0A7J4J0N9-F1
#
_entry.id   AF-A0A7J4J0N9-F1
#
_cell.length_a   1.000
_cell.length_b   1.000
_cell.length_c   1.000
_cell.angle_alpha   90.00
_cell.angle_beta   90.00
_cell.angle_gamma   90.00
#
_symmetry.space_group_name_H-M   'P 1'
#
loop_
_entity.id
_entity.type
_entity.pdbx_description
1 polymer ?
#
loop_
_entity_poly.entity_id
_entity_poly.type
_entity_poly.pdbx_seq_one_letter_code
_entity_poly.pdbx_strand_id
1 'polypeptide(L)' 'MYKCLQCGKEVSSLITGTIRCPGCGFKVFAKTRDPVAKTVKAL' A
#
# COMPACT_ATOMS: atom_id res chain seq x y z
N MET A 1 -1.78 2.52 4.67
CA MET A 1 -1.18 1.15 4.71
C MET A 1 -0.62 0.86 3.32
N TYR A 2 0.31 -0.08 3.18
CA TYR A 2 0.88 -0.42 1.87
C TYR A 2 0.34 -1.76 1.41
N LYS A 3 -0.18 -1.84 0.19
CA LYS A 3 -0.65 -3.09 -0.41
C LYS A 3 0.33 -3.55 -1.47
N CYS A 4 0.82 -4.79 -1.38
CA CYS A 4 1.65 -5.34 -2.45
C CYS A 4 0.78 -5.58 -3.70
N LEU A 5 1.24 -5.11 -4.87
CA LEU A 5 0.49 -5.26 -6.12
C LEU A 5 0.40 -6.71 -6.61
N GLN A 6 1.37 -7.55 -6.26
CA GLN A 6 1.44 -8.94 -6.73
C GLN A 6 0.56 -9.89 -5.89
N CYS A 7 0.64 -9.79 -4.56
CA CYS A 7 -0.03 -10.74 -3.65
C CYS A 7 -1.22 -10.13 -2.91
N GLY A 8 -1.47 -8.83 -3.06
CA GLY A 8 -2.55 -8.13 -2.39
C GLY A 8 -2.41 -8.02 -0.87
N LYS A 9 -1.31 -8.49 -0.27
CA LYS A 9 -1.09 -8.40 1.18
C LYS A 9 -0.91 -6.96 1.63
N GLU A 10 -1.59 -6.61 2.70
CA GLU A 10 -1.48 -5.32 3.36
C GLU A 10 -0.36 -5.37 4.39
N VAL A 11 0.57 -4.42 4.28
CA VAL A 11 1.72 -4.25 5.15
C VAL A 11 1.60 -2.87 5.77
N SER A 12 1.44 -2.82 7.09
CA SER A 12 1.31 -1.59 7.86
C SER A 12 2.63 -0.80 7.93
N SER A 13 3.76 -1.51 7.98
CA SER A 13 5.10 -0.93 8.12
C SER A 13 6.08 -1.59 7.16
N LEU A 14 6.58 -0.84 6.16
CA LEU A 14 7.73 -1.26 5.37
C LEU A 14 8.97 -1.11 6.26
N ILE A 15 9.75 -2.18 6.41
CA ILE A 15 11.01 -2.17 7.17
C ILE A 15 11.93 -1.13 6.51
N THR A 16 12.42 -0.17 7.29
CA THR A 16 13.27 0.94 6.85
C THR A 16 14.48 0.39 6.10
N GLY A 17 14.50 0.57 4.77
CA GLY A 17 15.62 0.16 3.90
C GLY A 17 15.38 -1.06 3.02
N THR A 18 14.29 -1.83 3.18
CA THR A 18 13.99 -2.96 2.27
C THR A 18 12.53 -3.00 1.87
N ILE A 19 12.25 -2.55 0.65
CA ILE A 19 10.93 -2.66 0.03
C ILE A 19 10.82 -4.09 -0.55
N ARG A 20 10.60 -5.09 0.30
CA ARG A 20 10.32 -6.47 -0.11
C ARG A 20 9.08 -6.98 0.57
N CYS A 21 8.15 -7.52 -0.21
CA CYS A 21 6.97 -8.19 0.36
C CYS A 21 7.39 -9.51 1.02
N PRO A 22 7.00 -9.78 2.29
CA PRO A 22 7.39 -11.00 3.00
C PRO A 22 6.81 -12.28 2.39
N GLY A 23 5.83 -12.18 1.48
CA GLY A 23 5.23 -13.34 0.82
C GLY A 23 5.70 -13.63 -0.59
N CYS A 24 6.07 -12.60 -1.38
CA CYS A 24 6.33 -12.77 -2.81
C CYS A 24 7.61 -12.11 -3.29
N GLY A 25 8.40 -11.49 -2.40
CA GLY A 25 9.66 -10.82 -2.77
C GLY A 25 9.50 -9.57 -3.65
N PHE A 26 8.26 -9.22 -4.02
CA PHE A 26 7.94 -8.08 -4.88
C PHE A 26 8.28 -6.75 -4.19
N LYS A 27 8.76 -5.80 -5.00
CA LYS A 27 9.25 -4.49 -4.53
C LYS A 27 8.30 -3.33 -4.77
N VAL A 28 7.12 -3.59 -5.35
CA VAL A 28 6.16 -2.54 -5.68
C VAL A 28 4.95 -2.64 -4.74
N PHE A 29 4.67 -1.53 -4.07
CA PHE A 29 3.55 -1.39 -3.14
C PHE A 29 2.71 -0.17 -3.52
N ALA A 30 1.39 -0.32 -3.45
CA ALA A 30 0.43 0.77 -3.57
C ALA A 30 0.07 1.29 -2.16
N LYS A 31 -0.07 2.61 -2.00
CA LYS A 31 -0.66 3.17 -0.77
C LYS A 31 -2.16 2.89 -0.79
N THR A 32 -2.67 2.29 0.28
CA THR A 32 -4.11 2.18 0.50
C THR A 32 -4.70 3.56 0.71
N ARG A 33 -5.92 3.76 0.23
CA ARG A 33 -6.69 4.97 0.46
C ARG A 33 -6.84 5.20 1.97
N ASP A 34 -6.64 6.44 2.40
CA ASP A 34 -6.95 6.82 3.77
C ASP A 34 -8.45 6.65 4.05
N PRO A 35 -8.86 6.26 5.27
CA PRO A 35 -10.27 6.10 5.61
C PRO A 35 -11.03 7.43 5.58
N VAL A 36 -10.33 8.56 5.56
CA VAL A 36 -10.92 9.90 5.46
C VAL A 36 -11.41 10.12 4.03
N ALA A 37 -12.74 10.08 3.86
CA ALA A 37 -13.38 10.40 2.60
C ALA A 37 -13.20 11.89 2.28
N LYS A 38 -12.48 12.20 1.20
CA LYS A 38 -12.41 13.56 0.65
C LYS A 38 -13.70 13.85 -0.11
N THR A 39 -14.35 14.97 0.19
CA THR A 39 -15.50 15.46 -0.57
C THR A 39 -15.00 16.15 -1.84
N VAL A 40 -15.63 15.84 -2.97
CA VAL A 40 -15.35 16.47 -4.27
C VAL A 40 -16.61 17.20 -4.69
N LYS A 41 -16.51 18.49 -5.03
CA LYS A 41 -17.62 19.22 -5.68
C LYS A 41 -17.62 18.83 -7.15
N ALA A 42 -18.72 18.28 -7.63
CA ALA A 42 -18.94 18.16 -9.07
C ALA A 42 -19.16 19.56 -9.64
N LEU A 43 -18.43 19.90 -10.71
CA LEU A 43 -18.60 21.13 -11.50
C LEU A 43 -19.68 20.92 -12.56
#